data_AF-A0A9Q1HF59-F1
#
_entry.id   AF-A0A9Q1HF59-F1
#
_cell.length_a   1.000
_cell.length_b   1.000
_cell.length_c   1.000
_cell.angle_alpha   90.00
_cell.angle_beta   90.00
_cell.angle_gamma   90.00
#
_symmetry.space_group_name_H-M   'P 1'
#
loop_
_entity.id
_entity.type
_entity.pdbx_description
1 polymer ?
#
loop_
_entity_poly.entity_id
_entity_poly.type
_entity_poly.pdbx_seq_one_letter_code
_entity_poly.pdbx_strand_id
1 'polypeptide(L)'
;MTITRNKLVFYVSNFLKASKPINHGLKIDLSAYPPDRRLCVYSYLVEYLNRTWGSQLLETTLFVSYKKPHSRVSVSTVGRKLRTIMQRAGVNVNLFKPHYCRASCRASN
;
A
#
# COMPACT_ATOMS: atom_id res chain seq x y z
N MET A 1 -9.70 -7.99 -5.14
CA MET A 1 -9.74 -7.37 -3.79
C MET A 1 -11.09 -7.68 -3.19
N THR A 2 -11.15 -8.05 -1.92
CA THR A 2 -12.41 -8.32 -1.21
C THR A 2 -12.53 -7.37 -0.03
N ILE A 3 -13.63 -6.63 0.03
CA ILE A 3 -13.94 -5.71 1.13
C ILE A 3 -15.03 -6.34 1.98
N THR A 4 -14.82 -6.44 3.28
CA THR A 4 -15.82 -6.84 4.28
C THR A 4 -16.03 -5.69 5.26
N ARG A 5 -17.04 -5.76 6.14
CA ARG A 5 -17.34 -4.73 7.16
C ARG A 5 -16.15 -4.36 8.07
N ASN A 6 -15.21 -5.28 8.30
CA ASN A 6 -14.12 -5.06 9.27
C ASN A 6 -12.73 -5.44 8.75
N LYS A 7 -12.61 -5.77 7.47
CA LYS A 7 -11.34 -6.19 6.86
C LYS A 7 -11.32 -5.94 5.37
N LEU A 8 -10.12 -5.77 4.84
CA LEU A 8 -9.86 -5.61 3.42
C LEU A 8 -8.74 -6.57 3.01
N VAL A 9 -9.01 -7.39 2.01
CA VAL A 9 -8.11 -8.46 1.57
C VAL A 9 -7.66 -8.22 0.13
N PHE A 10 -6.34 -8.21 -0.07
CA PHE A 10 -5.72 -8.20 -1.39
C PHE A 10 -5.12 -9.56 -1.71
N TYR A 11 -5.24 -9.94 -2.97
CA TYR A 11 -4.59 -11.11 -3.55
C TYR A 11 -3.63 -10.62 -4.61
N VAL A 12 -2.34 -10.83 -4.40
CA VAL A 12 -1.30 -10.50 -5.37
C VAL A 12 -0.96 -11.80 -6.10
N SER A 13 -1.43 -11.91 -7.35
CA SER A 13 -1.26 -13.06 -8.22
C SER A 13 0.04 -13.06 -9.02
N ASN A 14 0.73 -11.91 -9.11
CA ASN A 14 1.96 -11.81 -9.89
C ASN A 14 3.15 -12.47 -9.18
N PHE A 15 3.97 -13.18 -9.95
CA PHE A 15 5.26 -13.72 -9.51
C PHE A 15 6.12 -12.59 -8.94
N LEU A 16 6.32 -12.60 -7.62
CA LEU A 16 7.37 -11.79 -7.03
C LEU A 16 8.70 -12.42 -7.43
N LYS A 17 9.71 -11.61 -7.79
CA LYS A 17 11.04 -12.10 -8.19
C LYS A 17 11.73 -12.99 -7.12
N ALA A 18 11.16 -13.04 -5.91
CA ALA A 18 11.59 -13.85 -4.78
C ALA A 18 10.63 -15.02 -4.43
N SER A 19 9.54 -15.26 -5.19
CA SER A 19 8.62 -16.36 -4.91
C SER A 19 9.17 -17.68 -5.47
N LYS A 20 9.23 -18.70 -4.63
CA LYS A 20 9.50 -20.08 -5.04
C LYS A 20 8.39 -20.56 -6.01
N PRO A 21 8.69 -21.34 -7.07
CA PRO A 21 7.80 -21.72 -8.18
C PRO A 21 6.51 -22.51 -7.80
N ILE A 22 6.21 -22.70 -6.52
CA ILE A 22 5.15 -23.60 -6.03
C ILE A 22 4.07 -22.89 -5.19
N ASN A 23 4.27 -21.65 -4.72
CA ASN A 23 3.27 -20.98 -3.86
C ASN A 23 3.06 -19.52 -4.29
N HIS A 24 2.13 -19.30 -5.21
CA HIS A 24 1.94 -18.02 -5.89
C HIS A 24 0.61 -17.37 -5.54
N GLY A 25 0.60 -16.74 -4.36
CA GLY A 25 -0.45 -15.82 -3.96
C GLY A 25 -0.05 -15.15 -2.66
N LEU A 26 0.43 -13.91 -2.72
CA LEU A 26 0.56 -13.12 -1.49
C LEU A 26 -0.83 -12.60 -1.13
N LYS A 27 -1.40 -13.14 -0.06
CA LYS A 27 -2.61 -12.61 0.55
C LYS A 27 -2.22 -11.55 1.58
N ILE A 28 -2.69 -10.32 1.39
CA ILE A 28 -2.51 -9.23 2.35
C ILE A 28 -3.86 -9.02 3.04
N ASP A 29 -3.91 -9.24 4.35
CA ASP A 29 -5.10 -9.01 5.17
C ASP A 29 -4.91 -7.74 6.00
N LEU A 30 -5.79 -6.77 5.80
CA LEU A 30 -5.81 -5.50 6.52
C LEU A 30 -7.10 -5.43 7.34
N SER A 31 -7.00 -5.76 8.62
CA SER A 31 -8.11 -5.64 9.57
C SER A 31 -8.32 -4.18 9.98
N ALA A 32 -9.55 -3.83 10.31
CA ALA A 32 -9.83 -2.53 10.91
C ALA A 32 -9.16 -2.42 12.29
N TYR A 33 -8.83 -1.19 12.66
CA TYR A 33 -8.27 -0.85 13.97
C TYR A 33 -9.24 0.10 14.69
N PRO A 34 -10.25 -0.43 15.41
CA PRO A 34 -11.22 0.36 16.16
C PRO A 34 -10.63 1.31 17.22
N PRO A 35 -9.54 0.96 17.95
CA PRO A 35 -9.04 1.80 19.04
C PRO A 35 -8.64 3.21 18.61
N ASP A 36 -8.08 3.37 17.40
CA ASP A 36 -7.77 4.68 16.86
C ASP A 36 -8.02 4.73 15.34
N ARG A 37 -9.03 5.50 14.94
CA ARG A 37 -9.36 5.73 13.53
C ARG A 37 -8.19 6.35 12.76
N ARG A 38 -7.33 7.14 13.40
CA ARG A 38 -6.16 7.81 12.78
C ARG A 38 -5.07 6.83 12.36
N LEU A 39 -5.08 5.63 12.92
CA LEU A 39 -4.16 4.54 12.60
C LEU A 39 -4.84 3.42 11.78
N CYS A 40 -6.15 3.52 11.57
CA CYS A 40 -6.95 2.48 10.91
C CYS A 40 -6.80 2.50 9.38
N VAL A 41 -5.89 1.68 8.87
CA VAL A 41 -5.63 1.51 7.43
C VAL A 41 -6.91 1.15 6.66
N TYR A 42 -7.78 0.29 7.23
CA TYR A 42 -9.06 -0.07 6.63
C TYR A 42 -9.93 1.16 6.33
N SER A 43 -10.13 2.04 7.32
CA SER A 43 -10.98 3.23 7.17
C SER A 43 -10.42 4.18 6.10
N TYR A 44 -9.10 4.38 6.09
CA TYR A 44 -8.46 5.21 5.06
C TYR A 44 -8.56 4.61 3.66
N LEU A 45 -8.40 3.29 3.52
CA LEU A 45 -8.49 2.62 2.23
C LEU A 45 -9.91 2.63 1.67
N VAL A 46 -10.93 2.39 2.49
CA VAL A 46 -12.33 2.48 2.07
C VAL A 46 -12.67 3.89 1.60
N GLU A 47 -12.29 4.90 2.38
CA GLU A 47 -12.47 6.31 2.01
C GLU A 47 -11.74 6.67 0.71
N TYR A 48 -10.50 6.19 0.54
CA TYR A 48 -9.71 6.38 -0.68
C TYR A 48 -10.40 5.73 -1.88
N LEU A 49 -10.82 4.48 -1.76
CA LEU A 49 -11.51 3.75 -2.82
C LEU A 49 -12.80 4.45 -3.23
N ASN A 50 -13.61 4.92 -2.27
CA ASN A 50 -14.84 5.68 -2.56
C ASN A 50 -14.56 6.93 -3.39
N ARG A 51 -13.42 7.59 -3.16
CA ARG A 51 -13.01 8.79 -3.91
C ARG A 51 -12.41 8.46 -5.27
N THR A 52 -11.74 7.32 -5.43
CA THR A 52 -11.05 6.94 -6.66
C THR A 52 -11.83 6.01 -7.57
N TRP A 53 -12.93 5.40 -7.09
CA TRP A 53 -13.70 4.38 -7.81
C TRP A 53 -14.14 4.84 -9.20
N GLY A 54 -14.56 6.11 -9.34
CA GLY A 54 -14.97 6.68 -10.62
C GLY A 54 -13.86 6.79 -11.66
N SER A 55 -12.59 6.81 -11.26
CA SER A 55 -11.42 6.91 -12.15
C SER A 55 -10.71 5.59 -12.38
N GLN A 56 -11.10 4.52 -11.69
CA GLN A 56 -10.39 3.23 -11.67
C GLN A 56 -10.87 2.25 -12.76
N LEU A 57 -11.84 2.65 -13.59
CA LEU A 57 -12.54 1.79 -14.55
C LEU A 57 -11.65 1.03 -15.57
N LEU A 58 -10.36 1.35 -15.70
CA LEU A 58 -9.48 0.70 -16.68
C LEU A 58 -8.20 0.05 -16.11
N GLU A 59 -7.87 0.24 -14.83
CA GLU A 59 -6.54 -0.05 -14.31
C GLU A 59 -6.53 -1.14 -13.24
N THR A 60 -5.64 -2.14 -13.40
CA THR A 60 -5.43 -3.26 -12.46
C THR A 60 -4.70 -2.86 -11.17
N THR A 61 -4.50 -1.57 -10.94
CA THR A 61 -3.66 -1.04 -9.85
C THR A 61 -4.46 -0.22 -8.85
N LEU A 62 -4.04 -0.28 -7.59
CA LEU A 62 -4.71 0.41 -6.47
C LEU A 62 -4.42 1.92 -6.45
N PHE A 63 -3.19 2.31 -6.81
CA PHE A 63 -2.75 3.69 -6.68
C PHE A 63 -2.93 4.48 -7.98
N VAL A 64 -3.68 5.58 -7.90
CA VAL A 64 -4.02 6.45 -9.02
C VAL A 64 -3.36 7.81 -8.85
N SER A 65 -2.90 8.39 -9.97
CA SER A 65 -2.34 9.74 -10.00
C SER A 65 -3.43 10.77 -9.71
N TYR A 66 -3.09 11.75 -8.87
CA TYR A 66 -3.95 12.90 -8.60
C TYR A 66 -4.01 13.87 -9.80
N LYS A 67 -2.95 13.93 -10.61
CA LYS A 67 -2.90 14.78 -11.80
C LYS A 67 -3.67 14.11 -12.95
N LYS A 68 -4.51 14.87 -13.65
CA LYS A 68 -5.18 14.43 -14.88
C LYS A 68 -4.16 14.32 -16.03
N PRO A 69 -4.29 13.35 -16.94
CA PRO A 69 -5.21 12.20 -16.88
C PRO A 69 -4.84 11.25 -15.73
N HIS A 70 -5.86 10.73 -15.02
CA HIS A 70 -5.70 9.88 -13.83
C HIS A 70 -5.08 8.53 -14.20
N SER A 71 -3.75 8.49 -14.29
CA SER A 71 -2.97 7.31 -14.67
C SER A 71 -2.46 6.54 -13.47
N ARG A 72 -2.09 5.27 -13.71
CA ARG A 72 -1.41 4.42 -12.74
C ARG A 72 -0.14 5.06 -12.20
N VAL A 73 0.03 4.99 -10.88
CA VAL A 73 1.25 5.46 -10.22
C VAL A 73 2.34 4.39 -10.31
N SER A 74 3.55 4.79 -10.73
CA SER A 74 4.72 3.91 -10.71
C SER A 74 5.25 3.69 -9.29
N VAL A 75 5.94 2.57 -9.07
CA VAL A 75 6.60 2.25 -7.78
C VAL A 75 7.56 3.36 -7.34
N SER A 76 8.29 3.95 -8.30
CA SER A 76 9.21 5.06 -8.03
C SER A 76 8.49 6.30 -7.51
N THR A 77 7.32 6.63 -8.06
CA THR A 77 6.50 7.76 -7.60
C THR A 77 5.96 7.52 -6.19
N VAL A 78 5.47 6.30 -5.89
CA VAL A 78 5.04 5.94 -4.53
C VAL A 78 6.20 6.08 -3.54
N GLY A 79 7.39 5.58 -3.90
CA GLY A 79 8.59 5.68 -3.05
C GLY A 79 9.04 7.13 -2.81
N ARG A 80 8.91 8.02 -3.81
CA ARG A 80 9.18 9.46 -3.63
C ARG A 80 8.18 10.09 -2.66
N LYS A 81 6.89 9.81 -2.83
CA LYS A 81 5.84 10.31 -1.92
C LYS A 81 6.08 9.86 -0.48
N LEU A 82 6.42 8.58 -0.29
CA LEU A 82 6.72 8.04 1.03
C LEU A 82 7.88 8.78 1.70
N ARG A 83 8.97 9.02 0.95
CA ARG A 83 10.11 9.82 1.44
C ARG A 83 9.69 11.23 1.86
N THR A 84 8.89 11.92 1.05
CA THR A 84 8.39 13.25 1.38
C THR A 84 7.51 13.23 2.63
N ILE A 85 6.66 12.21 2.82
CA ILE A 85 5.82 12.06 4.02
C ILE A 85 6.69 11.85 5.26
N MET A 86 7.71 10.97 5.17
CA MET A 86 8.65 10.73 6.27
C MET A 86 9.41 12.01 6.65
N GLN A 87 9.92 12.76 5.66
CA GLN A 87 10.59 14.05 5.90
C GLN A 87 9.67 15.05 6.62
N ARG A 88 8.40 15.15 6.18
CA ARG A 88 7.40 16.03 6.80
C ARG A 88 7.06 15.61 8.24
N ALA A 89 7.13 14.31 8.52
CA ALA A 89 6.96 13.78 9.87
C ALA A 89 8.21 13.95 10.75
N GLY A 90 9.27 14.58 10.26
CA GLY A 90 10.54 14.75 10.99
C GLY A 90 11.42 13.48 11.03
N VAL A 91 11.08 12.46 10.25
CA VAL A 91 11.85 11.21 10.18
C VAL A 91 13.05 11.39 9.25
N ASN A 92 14.24 11.04 9.72
CA ASN A 92 15.47 11.14 8.94
C ASN A 92 15.51 10.08 7.83
N VAL A 93 15.17 10.48 6.60
CA VAL A 93 15.13 9.60 5.42
C VAL A 93 16.50 9.12 4.92
N ASN A 94 17.60 9.74 5.36
CA ASN A 94 18.95 9.32 4.97
C ASN A 94 19.38 8.03 5.70
N LEU A 95 18.77 7.76 6.86
CA LEU A 95 18.97 6.51 7.59
C LEU A 95 18.28 5.32 6.86
N PHE A 96 17.13 5.59 6.23
CA PHE A 96 16.32 4.57 5.54
C PHE A 96 16.66 4.49 4.04
N LYS A 97 17.85 3.98 3.73
CA LYS A 97 18.22 3.62 2.36
C LYS A 97 17.22 2.61 1.73
N PRO A 98 17.06 2.58 0.38
CA PRO A 98 16.06 1.75 -0.30
C PRO A 98 16.10 0.24 0.01
N HIS A 99 17.23 -0.30 0.47
CA HIS A 99 17.38 -1.71 0.84
C HIS A 99 16.75 -2.07 2.20
N TYR A 100 16.50 -1.12 3.10
CA TYR A 100 15.89 -1.40 4.41
C TYR A 100 14.40 -1.77 4.32
N CYS A 101 13.76 -1.56 3.17
CA CYS A 101 12.34 -1.85 2.96
C CYS A 101 12.06 -3.31 2.52
N ARG A 102 13.09 -4.14 2.31
CA ARG A 102 12.88 -5.50 1.76
C ARG A 102 12.65 -6.62 2.76
N ALA A 103 13.07 -6.52 4.03
CA ALA A 103 12.82 -7.59 5.02
C ALA A 103 13.23 -7.27 6.48
N SER A 104 13.58 -6.03 6.85
CA SER A 104 14.29 -5.80 8.14
C SER A 104 13.42 -5.41 9.33
N CYS A 105 12.09 -5.38 9.22
CA CYS A 105 11.23 -5.26 10.40
C CYS A 105 10.98 -6.64 11.00
N ARG A 106 11.99 -7.20 11.68
CA ARG A 106 11.78 -8.19 12.74
C ARG A 106 11.69 -7.39 14.03
N ALA A 107 10.52 -7.34 14.66
CA ALA A 107 10.44 -6.96 16.06
C ALA A 107 11.10 -8.09 16.87
N SER A 108 12.28 -7.83 17.44
CA SER A 108 12.81 -8.66 18.52
C SER A 108 12.02 -8.33 19.77
N ASN A 109 11.34 -9.35 20.30
CA ASN A 109 10.66 -9.37 21.58
C ASN A 109 11.67 -9.26 22.73
#